data_AF-A0A846Q7E6-F1
#
_entry.id   AF-A0A846Q7E6-F1
#
_cell.length_a   1.000
_cell.length_b   1.000
_cell.length_c   1.000
_cell.angle_alpha   90.00
_cell.angle_beta   90.00
_cell.angle_gamma   90.00
#
_symmetry.space_group_name_H-M   'P 1'
#
loop_
_entity.id
_entity.type
_entity.pdbx_description
1 polymer ?
#
loop_
_entity_poly.entity_id
_entity_poly.type
_entity_poly.pdbx_seq_one_letter_code
_entity_poly.pdbx_strand_id
1 'polypeptide(L)'
;MAVDLFDMLVQILQISPTLVNEYATQGPIYQLFYLFFFPMVFIIILVWMIMERFSRHRGLSILVGIAVLAFIILNGWYNFFAYLSRFWLIIVIILGAIWAFFSFKGKKEGGPAAKGRMGGLERQITGRLYRKAVGVEKELEREVERAINAVERSRGGVETTEAIRIANDTMLKYREAVDIAGIGKFSTKYRKFEERLHKAIKKHSIDMKKVG
;
A
#
# COMPACT_ATOMS: atom_id res chain seq x y z
N MET A 1 14.99 -52.96 10.49
CA MET A 1 14.50 -51.85 11.32
C MET A 1 14.59 -50.59 10.48
N ALA A 2 13.51 -50.21 9.80
CA ALA A 2 13.45 -48.91 9.15
C ALA A 2 13.35 -47.90 10.28
N VAL A 3 14.43 -47.16 10.55
CA VAL A 3 14.34 -46.02 11.44
C VAL A 3 13.52 -44.98 10.69
N ASP A 4 12.30 -44.72 11.15
CA ASP A 4 11.44 -43.75 10.51
C ASP A 4 12.12 -42.38 10.62
N LEU A 5 12.37 -41.74 9.48
CA LEU A 5 13.03 -40.43 9.41
C LEU A 5 12.29 -39.39 10.28
N PHE A 6 10.99 -39.59 10.47
CA PHE A 6 10.15 -38.80 11.36
C PHE A 6 10.55 -38.92 12.83
N ASP A 7 10.81 -40.13 13.33
CA ASP A 7 11.19 -40.35 14.73
C ASP A 7 12.57 -39.75 15.04
N MET A 8 13.52 -39.86 14.09
CA MET A 8 14.80 -39.16 14.21
C MET A 8 14.62 -37.65 14.30
N LEU A 9 13.75 -37.08 13.47
CA LEU A 9 13.47 -35.66 13.44
C LEU A 9 12.80 -35.16 14.73
N VAL A 10 11.84 -35.91 15.26
CA VAL A 10 11.18 -35.63 16.54
C VAL A 10 12.19 -35.65 17.69
N GLN A 11 13.12 -36.59 17.67
CA GLN A 11 14.17 -36.73 18.68
C GLN A 11 15.21 -35.60 18.60
N ILE A 12 15.67 -35.25 17.40
CA ILE A 12 16.64 -34.17 17.16
C ILE A 12 16.04 -32.81 17.57
N LEU A 13 14.77 -32.58 17.26
CA LEU A 13 14.08 -31.32 17.61
C LEU A 13 13.48 -31.30 19.02
N GLN A 14 13.66 -32.38 19.80
CA GLN A 14 13.16 -32.51 21.17
C GLN A 14 11.66 -32.16 21.31
N ILE A 15 10.86 -32.58 20.32
CA ILE A 15 9.43 -32.29 20.27
C ILE A 15 8.70 -33.13 21.33
N SER A 16 7.75 -32.52 22.05
CA SER A 16 6.96 -33.25 23.04
C SER A 16 6.15 -34.38 22.39
N PRO A 17 6.14 -35.61 22.95
CA PRO A 17 5.30 -36.70 22.47
C PRO A 17 3.81 -36.34 22.43
N THR A 18 3.36 -35.46 23.34
CA THR A 18 1.98 -34.97 23.39
C THR A 18 1.57 -34.22 22.14
N LEU A 19 2.46 -33.38 21.59
CA LEU A 19 2.22 -32.64 20.35
C LEU A 19 2.20 -33.56 19.14
N VAL A 20 3.08 -34.57 19.11
CA VAL A 20 3.13 -35.56 18.02
C VAL A 20 1.82 -36.34 17.95
N ASN A 21 1.33 -36.81 19.10
CA ASN A 21 0.11 -37.60 19.19
C ASN A 21 -1.15 -36.80 18.81
N GLU A 22 -1.19 -35.51 19.12
CA GLU A 22 -2.33 -34.65 18.79
C GLU A 22 -2.53 -34.52 17.27
N TYR A 23 -1.44 -34.34 16.52
CA TYR A 23 -1.49 -34.25 15.07
C TYR A 23 -1.44 -35.60 14.35
N ALA A 24 -1.18 -36.71 15.06
CA ALA A 24 -1.10 -38.07 14.49
C ALA A 24 -2.40 -38.51 13.81
N THR A 25 -3.53 -38.05 14.34
CA THR A 25 -4.86 -38.35 13.81
C THR A 25 -5.14 -37.72 12.44
N GLN A 26 -4.34 -36.71 12.04
CA GLN A 26 -4.53 -35.94 10.79
C GLN A 26 -3.59 -36.39 9.66
N GLY A 27 -2.73 -37.38 9.93
CA GLY A 27 -1.83 -37.97 8.96
C GLY A 27 -0.40 -37.40 8.99
N PRO A 28 0.59 -38.17 8.49
CA PRO A 28 2.02 -37.88 8.66
C PRO A 28 2.47 -36.59 7.94
N ILE A 29 1.86 -36.28 6.79
CA ILE A 29 2.14 -35.04 6.05
C ILE A 29 1.67 -33.82 6.87
N TYR A 30 0.53 -33.93 7.53
CA TYR A 30 -0.04 -32.86 8.34
C TYR A 30 0.79 -32.59 9.59
N GLN A 31 1.26 -33.68 10.24
CA GLN A 31 2.23 -33.61 11.33
C GLN A 31 3.50 -32.88 10.89
N LEU A 32 4.14 -33.30 9.78
CA LEU A 32 5.33 -32.65 9.25
C LEU A 32 5.11 -31.15 9.01
N PHE A 33 3.97 -30.80 8.42
CA PHE A 33 3.68 -29.40 8.11
C PHE A 33 3.51 -28.54 9.37
N TYR A 34 2.74 -28.99 10.36
CA TYR A 34 2.46 -28.21 11.57
C TYR A 34 3.56 -28.25 12.63
N LEU A 35 4.26 -29.38 12.75
CA LEU A 35 5.35 -29.54 13.70
C LEU A 35 6.67 -28.99 13.19
N PHE A 36 6.93 -29.06 11.87
CA PHE A 36 8.23 -28.67 11.30
C PHE A 36 8.17 -27.36 10.52
N PHE A 37 7.29 -27.29 9.52
CA PHE A 37 7.29 -26.17 8.58
C PHE A 37 6.82 -24.87 9.23
N PHE A 38 5.73 -24.92 10.01
CA PHE A 38 5.17 -23.73 10.65
C PHE A 38 6.11 -23.04 11.65
N PRO A 39 6.67 -23.74 12.66
CA PRO A 39 7.62 -23.13 13.59
C PRO A 39 8.86 -22.57 12.88
N MET A 40 9.33 -23.24 11.82
CA MET A 40 10.46 -22.76 11.01
C MET A 40 10.15 -21.46 10.30
N VAL A 41 9.03 -21.38 9.57
CA VAL A 41 8.61 -20.14 8.89
C VAL A 41 8.41 -19.01 9.90
N PHE A 42 7.82 -19.31 11.05
CA PHE A 42 7.63 -18.34 12.12
C PHE A 42 8.96 -17.79 12.65
N ILE A 43 9.92 -18.65 12.99
CA ILE A 43 11.24 -18.23 13.46
C ILE A 43 11.95 -17.39 12.39
N ILE A 44 11.88 -17.79 11.12
CA ILE A 44 12.49 -17.04 10.01
C ILE A 44 11.90 -15.62 9.92
N ILE A 45 10.57 -15.48 9.99
CA ILE A 45 9.90 -14.17 9.95
C ILE A 45 10.30 -13.33 11.18
N LEU A 46 10.29 -13.94 12.36
CA LEU A 46 10.63 -13.25 13.61
C LEU A 46 12.08 -12.74 13.59
N VAL A 47 13.02 -13.61 13.20
CA VAL A 47 14.43 -13.27 13.01
C VAL A 47 14.59 -12.16 11.99
N TRP A 48 13.92 -12.26 10.84
CA TRP A 48 13.96 -11.24 9.81
C TRP A 48 13.48 -9.87 10.31
N MET A 49 12.38 -9.85 11.08
CA MET A 49 11.80 -8.64 11.65
C MET A 49 12.72 -8.00 12.70
N ILE A 50 13.38 -8.80 13.54
CA ILE A 50 14.39 -8.29 14.49
C ILE A 50 15.60 -7.74 13.73
N MET A 51 16.08 -8.45 12.71
CA MET A 51 17.26 -8.06 11.95
C MET A 51 17.09 -6.76 11.16
N GLU A 52 15.88 -6.49 10.66
CA GLU A 52 15.54 -5.22 10.01
C GLU A 52 15.83 -4.02 10.92
N ARG A 53 15.74 -4.19 12.24
CA ARG A 53 16.00 -3.14 13.22
C ARG A 53 17.47 -2.96 13.57
N PHE A 54 18.29 -4.02 13.48
CA PHE A 54 19.66 -4.02 14.00
C PHE A 54 20.75 -3.89 12.94
N SER A 55 20.49 -4.20 11.67
CA SER A 55 21.58 -4.32 10.68
C SER A 55 21.25 -3.73 9.31
N ARG A 56 22.11 -2.80 8.83
CA ARG A 56 22.06 -2.26 7.46
C ARG A 56 22.61 -3.24 6.41
N HIS A 57 23.42 -4.21 6.82
CA HIS A 57 24.12 -5.14 5.93
C HIS A 57 23.42 -6.49 5.84
N ARG A 58 22.81 -6.77 4.67
CA ARG A 58 21.99 -7.98 4.42
C ARG A 58 22.72 -9.30 4.68
N GLY A 59 24.02 -9.38 4.40
CA GLY A 59 24.79 -10.62 4.57
C GLY A 59 24.97 -11.00 6.03
N LEU A 60 25.30 -10.02 6.89
CA LEU A 60 25.42 -10.21 8.33
C LEU A 60 24.07 -10.60 8.95
N SER A 61 22.97 -9.96 8.51
CA SER A 61 21.62 -10.27 8.97
C SER A 61 21.26 -11.74 8.75
N ILE A 62 21.61 -12.30 7.59
CA ILE A 62 21.33 -13.70 7.25
C ILE A 62 22.17 -14.63 8.12
N LEU A 63 23.47 -14.34 8.28
CA LEU A 63 24.36 -15.17 9.08
C LEU A 63 23.94 -15.21 10.55
N VAL A 64 23.60 -14.05 11.12
CA VAL A 64 23.10 -13.97 12.50
C VAL A 64 21.74 -14.66 12.60
N GLY A 65 20.88 -14.55 11.59
CA GLY A 65 19.61 -15.25 11.58
C GLY A 65 19.73 -16.77 11.58
N ILE A 66 20.67 -17.30 10.79
CA ILE A 66 21.01 -18.74 10.80
C ILE A 66 21.60 -19.14 12.15
N ALA A 67 22.47 -18.32 12.74
CA ALA A 67 23.06 -18.59 14.04
C ALA A 67 22.01 -18.64 15.17
N VAL A 68 21.06 -17.70 15.18
CA VAL A 68 19.95 -17.66 16.15
C VAL A 68 19.02 -18.87 15.95
N LEU A 69 18.72 -19.24 14.71
CA LEU A 69 17.93 -20.44 14.41
C LEU A 69 18.62 -21.70 14.94
N ALA A 70 19.91 -21.87 14.66
CA ALA A 70 20.69 -23.00 15.15
C ALA A 70 20.72 -23.02 16.69
N PHE A 71 20.87 -21.86 17.33
CA PHE A 71 20.83 -21.73 18.78
C PHE A 71 19.48 -22.17 19.36
N ILE A 72 18.35 -21.78 18.75
CA ILE A 72 17.01 -22.20 19.18
C ILE A 72 16.83 -23.72 19.09
N ILE A 73 17.29 -24.32 18.00
CA ILE A 73 17.19 -25.77 17.77
C ILE A 73 18.08 -26.53 18.78
N LEU A 74 19.34 -26.12 18.93
CA LEU A 74 20.30 -26.80 19.80
C LEU A 74 19.94 -26.71 21.29
N ASN A 75 19.26 -25.65 21.72
CA ASN A 75 18.79 -25.51 23.11
C ASN A 75 17.45 -26.22 23.37
N GLY A 76 16.82 -26.86 22.38
CA GLY A 76 15.52 -27.51 22.57
C GLY A 76 14.34 -26.54 22.73
N TRP A 77 14.54 -25.24 22.46
CA TRP A 77 13.46 -24.24 22.52
C TRP A 77 12.44 -24.42 21.39
N TYR A 78 12.72 -25.32 20.46
CA TYR A 78 11.83 -25.70 19.38
C TYR A 78 10.43 -26.12 19.87
N ASN A 79 10.36 -26.88 20.96
CA ASN A 79 9.10 -27.34 21.54
C ASN A 79 8.20 -26.17 21.97
N PHE A 80 8.79 -25.11 22.53
CA PHE A 80 8.06 -23.89 22.86
C PHE A 80 7.46 -23.23 21.61
N PHE A 81 8.22 -23.13 20.51
CA PHE A 81 7.73 -22.60 19.24
C PHE A 81 6.67 -23.50 18.58
N ALA A 82 6.77 -24.82 18.75
CA ALA A 82 5.77 -25.78 18.29
C ALA A 82 4.45 -25.68 19.07
N TYR A 83 4.49 -25.39 20.38
CA TYR A 83 3.27 -25.03 21.11
C TYR A 83 2.70 -23.69 20.65
N LEU A 84 3.57 -22.72 20.38
CA LEU A 84 3.17 -21.40 19.90
C LEU A 84 2.52 -21.46 18.52
N SER A 85 2.91 -22.41 17.66
CA SER A 85 2.33 -22.58 16.32
C SER A 85 0.84 -22.93 16.33
N ARG A 86 0.28 -23.43 17.44
CA ARG A 86 -1.18 -23.60 17.60
C ARG A 86 -1.94 -22.29 17.39
N PHE A 87 -1.33 -21.18 17.80
CA PHE A 87 -1.90 -19.85 17.70
C PHE A 87 -1.34 -19.06 16.52
N TRP A 88 -0.81 -19.71 15.49
CA TRP A 88 -0.08 -19.05 14.40
C TRP A 88 -0.88 -17.93 13.72
N LEU A 89 -2.20 -18.10 13.50
CA LEU A 89 -3.05 -17.05 12.91
C LEU A 89 -3.11 -15.82 13.81
N ILE A 90 -3.35 -16.04 15.11
CA ILE A 90 -3.40 -14.96 16.11
C ILE A 90 -2.04 -14.28 16.19
N ILE A 91 -0.96 -15.03 16.16
CA ILE A 91 0.41 -14.52 16.19
C ILE A 91 0.73 -13.72 14.94
N VAL A 92 0.34 -14.18 13.74
CA VAL A 92 0.55 -13.45 12.47
C VAL A 92 -0.27 -12.16 12.47
N ILE A 93 -1.51 -12.18 12.97
CA ILE A 93 -2.33 -10.97 13.12
C ILE A 93 -1.70 -10.01 14.12
N ILE A 94 -1.22 -10.50 15.27
CA ILE A 94 -0.55 -9.69 16.29
C ILE A 94 0.76 -9.13 15.74
N LEU A 95 1.60 -9.92 15.07
CA LEU A 95 2.83 -9.44 14.43
C LEU A 95 2.53 -8.41 13.36
N GLY A 96 1.51 -8.66 12.52
CA GLY A 96 1.07 -7.72 11.50
C GLY A 96 0.56 -6.41 12.11
N ALA A 97 -0.22 -6.48 13.19
CA ALA A 97 -0.72 -5.33 13.92
C ALA A 97 0.40 -4.57 14.63
N ILE A 98 1.35 -5.26 15.25
CA ILE A 98 2.55 -4.69 15.88
C ILE A 98 3.41 -4.00 14.84
N TRP A 99 3.69 -4.66 13.71
CA TRP A 99 4.47 -4.11 12.62
C TRP A 99 3.79 -2.88 12.00
N ALA A 100 2.46 -2.93 11.80
CA ALA A 100 1.68 -1.79 11.37
C ALA A 100 1.77 -0.65 12.40
N PHE A 101 1.54 -0.93 13.68
CA PHE A 101 1.58 0.05 14.75
C PHE A 101 2.96 0.75 14.87
N PHE A 102 4.05 -0.01 14.79
CA PHE A 102 5.40 0.55 14.77
C PHE A 102 5.71 1.30 13.46
N SER A 103 5.22 0.83 12.31
CA SER A 103 5.32 1.53 11.03
C SER A 103 4.53 2.85 10.99
N PHE A 104 3.44 2.95 11.75
CA PHE A 104 2.62 4.15 11.86
C PHE A 104 3.19 5.16 12.89
N LYS A 105 3.77 4.70 14.01
CA LYS A 105 4.37 5.59 15.01
C LYS A 105 5.66 6.29 14.56
N GLY A 106 6.31 5.84 13.49
CA GLY A 106 7.47 6.50 12.88
C GLY A 106 7.15 7.55 11.80
N LYS A 107 5.86 7.81 11.50
CA LYS A 107 5.44 8.67 10.36
C LYS A 107 4.62 9.89 10.78
N LYS A 108 5.02 10.55 11.86
CA LYS A 108 4.65 11.96 12.11
C LYS A 108 5.78 12.87 11.65
N GLU A 109 6.07 12.86 10.35
CA GLU A 109 6.76 13.95 9.65
C GLU A 109 6.69 13.65 8.16
N GLY A 110 6.26 14.64 7.38
CA GLY A 110 5.96 14.50 5.96
C GLY A 110 7.14 13.98 5.16
N GLY A 111 7.04 12.77 4.63
CA GLY A 111 8.04 12.15 3.77
C GLY A 111 7.48 10.90 3.10
N PRO A 112 7.71 10.71 1.79
CA PRO A 112 6.99 9.71 1.01
C PRO A 112 7.36 8.29 1.44
N ALA A 113 6.33 7.47 1.55
CA ALA A 113 6.36 6.11 2.06
C ALA A 113 7.50 5.24 1.49
N ALA A 114 8.28 4.69 2.45
CA ALA A 114 8.91 3.38 2.45
C ALA A 114 8.94 2.66 1.10
N LYS A 115 10.02 2.89 0.36
CA LYS A 115 10.56 1.94 -0.61
C LYS A 115 11.02 0.69 0.15
N GLY A 116 10.13 -0.29 0.30
CA GLY A 116 10.43 -1.57 0.91
C GLY A 116 9.83 -2.72 0.13
N ARG A 117 10.45 -3.05 -1.01
CA ARG A 117 10.37 -4.35 -1.72
C ARG A 117 9.04 -4.92 -2.25
N MET A 118 7.86 -4.36 -1.96
CA MET A 118 6.59 -4.81 -2.57
C MET A 118 6.09 -3.90 -3.71
N GLY A 119 6.76 -2.78 -3.96
CA GLY A 119 6.29 -1.70 -4.86
C GLY A 119 6.77 -1.76 -6.32
N GLY A 120 7.22 -2.91 -6.84
CA GLY A 120 7.72 -3.01 -8.22
C GLY A 120 6.59 -3.11 -9.26
N LEU A 121 5.62 -3.99 -9.00
CA LEU A 121 4.51 -4.27 -9.91
C LEU A 121 3.43 -3.19 -9.81
N GLU A 122 3.09 -2.81 -8.57
CA GLU A 122 2.06 -1.80 -8.30
C GLU A 122 2.47 -0.44 -8.85
N ARG A 123 3.71 0.02 -8.64
CA ARG A 123 4.21 1.31 -9.19
C ARG A 123 4.37 1.32 -10.70
N GLN A 124 4.55 0.18 -11.37
CA GLN A 124 4.53 0.16 -12.84
C GLN A 124 3.12 0.38 -13.38
N ILE A 125 2.11 -0.20 -12.72
CA ILE A 125 0.71 -0.05 -13.10
C ILE A 125 0.21 1.35 -12.73
N THR A 126 0.41 1.81 -11.48
CA THR A 126 0.08 3.19 -11.09
C THR A 126 0.92 4.20 -11.84
N GLY A 127 2.19 3.94 -12.15
CA GLY A 127 3.04 4.87 -12.90
C GLY A 127 2.65 5.03 -14.38
N ARG A 128 2.05 4.00 -15.00
CA ARG A 128 1.47 4.08 -16.35
C ARG A 128 0.10 4.76 -16.32
N LEU A 129 -0.74 4.45 -15.34
CA LEU A 129 -2.02 5.12 -15.12
C LEU A 129 -1.82 6.60 -14.78
N TYR A 130 -0.85 6.93 -13.93
CA TYR A 130 -0.46 8.29 -13.57
C TYR A 130 0.08 9.05 -14.76
N ARG A 131 0.94 8.45 -15.59
CA ARG A 131 1.41 9.10 -16.84
C ARG A 131 0.30 9.33 -17.85
N LYS A 132 -0.65 8.39 -17.98
CA LYS A 132 -1.84 8.58 -18.80
C LYS A 132 -2.74 9.69 -18.21
N ALA A 133 -2.99 9.69 -16.91
CA ALA A 133 -3.79 10.70 -16.22
C ALA A 133 -3.16 12.10 -16.29
N VAL A 134 -1.83 12.23 -16.19
CA VAL A 134 -1.10 13.51 -16.34
C VAL A 134 -1.05 13.98 -17.80
N GLY A 135 -1.04 13.07 -18.77
CA GLY A 135 -1.19 13.42 -20.18
C GLY A 135 -2.57 14.02 -20.46
N VAL A 136 -3.61 13.34 -19.96
CA VAL A 136 -5.00 13.77 -20.01
C VAL A 136 -5.21 15.08 -19.23
N GLU A 137 -4.54 15.28 -18.09
CA GLU A 137 -4.53 16.55 -17.32
C GLU A 137 -4.16 17.73 -18.21
N LYS A 138 -3.00 17.68 -18.88
CA LYS A 138 -2.51 18.81 -19.67
C LYS A 138 -3.42 19.14 -20.85
N GLU A 139 -4.10 18.15 -21.39
CA GLU A 139 -5.03 18.34 -22.49
C GLU A 139 -6.33 19.00 -21.99
N LEU A 140 -6.89 18.48 -20.90
CA LEU A 140 -8.04 19.06 -20.22
C LEU A 140 -7.77 20.46 -19.66
N GLU A 141 -6.58 20.73 -19.12
CA GLU A 141 -6.16 22.06 -18.68
C GLU A 141 -6.18 23.08 -19.81
N ARG A 142 -5.65 22.69 -20.99
CA ARG A 142 -5.67 23.56 -22.17
C ARG A 142 -7.08 23.79 -22.66
N GLU A 143 -7.95 22.80 -22.57
CA GLU A 143 -9.34 22.90 -22.99
C GLU A 143 -10.15 23.82 -22.06
N VAL A 144 -10.01 23.65 -20.75
CA VAL A 144 -10.59 24.54 -19.73
C VAL A 144 -10.09 25.97 -19.91
N GLU A 145 -8.79 26.15 -20.15
CA GLU A 145 -8.21 27.49 -20.35
C GLU A 145 -8.71 28.16 -21.63
N ARG A 146 -8.88 27.41 -22.73
CA ARG A 146 -9.51 27.93 -23.95
C ARG A 146 -10.96 28.32 -23.72
N ALA A 147 -11.72 27.50 -22.99
CA ALA A 147 -13.13 27.78 -22.71
C ALA A 147 -13.29 29.02 -21.82
N ILE A 148 -12.47 29.17 -20.76
CA ILE A 148 -12.46 30.38 -19.91
C ILE A 148 -12.06 31.61 -20.73
N ASN A 149 -11.04 31.51 -21.58
CA ASN A 149 -10.61 32.62 -22.43
C ASN A 149 -11.68 33.01 -23.47
N ALA A 150 -12.46 32.04 -23.96
CA ALA A 150 -13.60 32.31 -24.85
C ALA A 150 -14.70 33.10 -24.12
N VAL A 151 -15.00 32.74 -22.86
CA VAL A 151 -15.92 33.51 -22.00
C VAL A 151 -15.39 34.92 -21.78
N GLU A 152 -14.12 35.08 -21.44
CA GLU A 152 -13.49 36.40 -21.21
C GLU A 152 -13.49 37.29 -22.47
N ARG A 153 -13.38 36.70 -23.66
CA ARG A 153 -13.36 37.43 -24.95
C ARG A 153 -14.74 37.68 -25.54
N SER A 154 -15.76 36.91 -25.15
CA SER A 154 -17.12 37.10 -25.64
C SER A 154 -17.62 38.49 -25.24
N ARG A 155 -18.17 39.24 -26.22
CA ARG A 155 -18.68 40.60 -26.03
C ARG A 155 -20.21 40.59 -25.90
N GLY A 156 -20.71 39.92 -24.87
CA GLY A 156 -22.13 39.93 -24.50
C GLY A 156 -23.07 39.25 -25.50
N GLY A 157 -24.29 38.96 -25.06
CA GLY A 157 -25.33 38.32 -25.87
C GLY A 157 -25.28 36.79 -25.90
N VAL A 158 -25.86 36.20 -26.96
CA VAL A 158 -26.05 34.74 -27.12
C VAL A 158 -24.73 33.96 -27.11
N GLU A 159 -23.65 34.56 -27.66
CA GLU A 159 -22.31 33.97 -27.69
C GLU A 159 -21.70 33.79 -26.28
N THR A 160 -22.01 34.68 -25.34
CA THR A 160 -21.53 34.58 -23.95
C THR A 160 -22.22 33.45 -23.21
N THR A 161 -23.53 33.25 -23.44
CA THR A 161 -24.29 32.15 -22.82
C THR A 161 -23.80 30.79 -23.31
N GLU A 162 -23.52 30.67 -24.60
CA GLU A 162 -22.97 29.44 -25.19
C GLU A 162 -21.54 29.17 -24.68
N ALA A 163 -20.68 30.20 -24.62
CA ALA A 163 -19.34 30.07 -24.07
C ALA A 163 -19.33 29.66 -22.59
N ILE A 164 -20.24 30.19 -21.77
CA ILE A 164 -20.39 29.80 -20.36
C ILE A 164 -20.84 28.35 -20.24
N ARG A 165 -21.78 27.91 -21.10
CA ARG A 165 -22.25 26.52 -21.12
C ARG A 165 -21.11 25.56 -21.44
N ILE A 166 -20.33 25.86 -22.48
CA ILE A 166 -19.17 25.06 -22.89
C ILE A 166 -18.13 25.03 -21.76
N ALA A 167 -17.82 26.17 -21.15
CA ALA A 167 -16.87 26.23 -20.03
C ALA A 167 -17.31 25.40 -18.81
N ASN A 168 -18.60 25.42 -18.48
CA ASN A 168 -19.14 24.60 -17.39
C ASN A 168 -19.08 23.10 -17.70
N ASP A 169 -19.39 22.68 -18.92
CA ASP A 169 -19.30 21.27 -19.34
C ASP A 169 -17.85 20.76 -19.28
N THR A 170 -16.89 21.55 -19.77
CA THR A 170 -15.46 21.20 -19.69
C THR A 170 -14.97 21.15 -18.24
N MET A 171 -15.44 22.06 -17.38
CA MET A 171 -15.12 22.03 -15.94
C MET A 171 -15.67 20.79 -15.24
N LEU A 172 -16.85 20.32 -15.63
CA LEU A 172 -17.44 19.08 -15.09
C LEU A 172 -16.59 17.86 -15.45
N LYS A 173 -16.18 17.75 -16.72
CA LYS A 173 -15.27 16.69 -17.19
C LYS A 173 -13.92 16.73 -16.47
N TYR A 174 -13.39 17.93 -16.21
CA TYR A 174 -12.18 18.10 -15.43
C TYR A 174 -12.36 17.59 -14.00
N ARG A 175 -13.48 17.92 -13.35
CA ARG A 175 -13.78 17.46 -11.99
C ARG A 175 -13.88 15.94 -11.90
N GLU A 176 -14.59 15.30 -12.83
CA GLU A 176 -14.69 13.83 -12.88
C GLU A 176 -13.31 13.19 -13.04
N ALA A 177 -12.44 13.76 -13.88
CA ALA A 177 -11.07 13.29 -14.03
C ALA A 177 -10.24 13.47 -12.74
N VAL A 178 -10.44 14.56 -11.99
CA VAL A 178 -9.80 14.76 -10.68
C VAL A 178 -10.26 13.73 -9.66
N ASP A 179 -11.57 13.48 -9.59
CA ASP A 179 -12.17 12.55 -8.64
C ASP A 179 -11.74 11.10 -8.93
N ILE A 180 -11.68 10.71 -10.21
CA ILE A 180 -11.17 9.38 -10.64
C ILE A 180 -9.67 9.23 -10.34
N ALA A 181 -8.90 10.31 -10.51
CA ALA A 181 -7.45 10.25 -10.30
C ALA A 181 -7.07 10.26 -8.81
N GLY A 182 -7.89 10.84 -7.92
CA GLY A 182 -7.64 10.86 -6.48
C GLY A 182 -6.39 11.64 -6.05
N ILE A 183 -5.86 12.53 -6.90
CA ILE A 183 -4.59 13.23 -6.68
C ILE A 183 -4.88 14.64 -6.14
N GLY A 184 -4.50 14.91 -4.89
CA GLY A 184 -4.73 16.22 -4.23
C GLY A 184 -4.08 17.44 -4.91
N LYS A 185 -3.14 17.25 -5.85
CA LYS A 185 -2.56 18.33 -6.66
C LYS A 185 -3.51 18.84 -7.75
N PHE A 186 -4.43 17.99 -8.21
CA PHE A 186 -5.43 18.32 -9.23
C PHE A 186 -6.54 19.19 -8.65
N SER A 187 -6.94 18.95 -7.41
CA SER A 187 -7.99 19.72 -6.73
C SER A 187 -7.59 21.19 -6.50
N THR A 188 -6.30 21.47 -6.25
CA THR A 188 -5.82 22.84 -6.05
C THR A 188 -5.88 23.67 -7.33
N LYS A 189 -5.60 23.05 -8.49
CA LYS A 189 -5.69 23.72 -9.80
C LYS A 189 -7.14 23.90 -10.25
N TYR A 190 -7.98 22.89 -10.05
CA TYR A 190 -9.42 23.00 -10.32
C TYR A 190 -10.03 24.23 -9.64
N ARG A 191 -9.72 24.42 -8.35
CA ARG A 191 -10.22 25.58 -7.58
C ARG A 191 -9.81 26.91 -8.20
N LYS A 192 -8.58 27.02 -8.73
CA LYS A 192 -8.12 28.23 -9.43
C LYS A 192 -8.88 28.48 -10.73
N PHE A 193 -9.20 27.44 -11.49
CA PHE A 193 -10.01 27.57 -12.71
C PHE A 193 -11.45 27.97 -12.39
N GLU A 194 -12.04 27.39 -11.35
CA GLU A 194 -13.38 27.73 -10.86
C GLU A 194 -13.46 29.20 -10.42
N GLU A 195 -12.49 29.67 -9.63
CA GLU A 195 -12.39 31.08 -9.21
C GLU A 195 -12.27 32.03 -10.42
N ARG A 196 -11.49 31.68 -11.45
CA ARG A 196 -11.33 32.48 -12.67
C ARG A 196 -12.63 32.54 -13.48
N LEU A 197 -13.28 31.40 -13.71
CA LEU A 197 -14.53 31.34 -14.45
C LEU A 197 -15.62 32.15 -13.74
N HIS A 198 -15.73 32.03 -12.42
CA HIS A 198 -16.72 32.77 -11.65
C HIS A 198 -16.47 34.29 -11.70
N LYS A 199 -15.20 34.72 -11.68
CA LYS A 199 -14.82 36.13 -11.85
C LYS A 199 -15.16 36.66 -13.24
N ALA A 200 -14.94 35.86 -14.29
CA ALA A 200 -15.28 36.23 -15.66
C ALA A 200 -16.80 36.39 -15.86
N ILE A 201 -17.59 35.44 -15.33
CA ILE A 201 -19.07 35.51 -15.37
C ILE A 201 -19.59 36.73 -14.60
N LYS A 202 -19.06 36.98 -13.39
CA LYS A 202 -19.46 38.12 -12.56
C LYS A 202 -19.17 39.47 -13.25
N LYS A 203 -18.03 39.58 -13.94
CA LYS A 203 -17.68 40.78 -14.71
C LYS A 203 -18.70 41.06 -15.82
N HIS A 204 -19.06 40.04 -16.61
CA HIS A 204 -20.07 40.17 -17.67
C HIS A 204 -21.48 40.45 -17.14
N SER A 205 -21.86 39.90 -15.98
CA SER A 205 -23.15 40.22 -15.34
C SER A 205 -23.26 41.69 -14.91
N ILE A 206 -22.14 42.31 -14.50
CA ILE A 206 -22.10 43.72 -14.10
C ILE A 206 -22.14 44.62 -15.34
N ASP A 207 -21.42 44.26 -16.41
CA ASP A 207 -21.40 45.05 -17.64
C ASP A 207 -22.77 45.07 -18.34
N MET A 208 -23.52 43.97 -18.33
CA MET A 208 -24.90 43.95 -18.85
C MET A 208 -25.88 44.82 -18.03
N LYS A 209 -25.64 45.02 -16.74
CA LYS A 209 -26.46 45.92 -15.89
C LYS A 209 -26.15 47.40 -16.07
N LYS A 210 -25.02 47.76 -16.69
CA LYS A 210 -24.64 49.15 -16.98
C LYS A 210 -25.10 49.64 -18.35
N VAL A 211 -25.54 48.72 -19.22
CA VAL A 211 -25.95 49.00 -20.61
C VAL A 211 -27.48 49.03 -20.76
N GLY A 212 -28.23 48.67 -19.73
CA GLY A 212 -29.68 48.92 -19.62
C GLY A 212 -29.96 50.12 -18.72
#